data_AF-A0AAD6ZC27-F1
#
_entry.id   AF-A0AAD6ZC27-F1
#
_cell.length_a   1.000
_cell.length_b   1.000
_cell.length_c   1.000
_cell.angle_alpha   90.00
_cell.angle_beta   90.00
_cell.angle_gamma   90.00
#
_symmetry.space_group_name_H-M   'P 1'
#
loop_
_entity.id
_entity.type
_entity.pdbx_description
1 polymer ?
#
loop_
_entity_poly.entity_id
_entity_poly.type
_entity_poly.pdbx_seq_one_letter_code
_entity_poly.pdbx_strand_id
1 'polypeptide(L)' 'LLNQLLDWRLDSWRRVWKDRWPSYGPADCISNADLAEVAKHAMKITSIDGLRKYVHIIHWETLAGLLFEQLVEL' A
#
# COMPACT_ATOMS: atom_id res chain seq x y z
N LEU A 1 5.59 -11.53 3.44
CA LEU A 1 4.62 -10.42 3.40
C LEU A 1 5.24 -9.04 3.26
N LEU A 2 5.95 -8.49 4.25
CA LEU A 2 6.49 -7.11 4.14
C LEU A 2 7.33 -6.87 2.87
N ASN A 3 8.28 -7.76 2.57
CA ASN A 3 9.09 -7.63 1.35
C ASN A 3 8.25 -7.66 0.07
N GLN A 4 7.22 -8.52 0.01
CA GLN A 4 6.31 -8.58 -1.14
C GLN A 4 5.53 -7.27 -1.32
N LEU A 5 5.07 -6.66 -0.22
CA LEU A 5 4.39 -5.36 -0.26
C LEU A 5 5.34 -4.22 -0.69
N LEU A 6 6.60 -4.26 -0.25
CA LEU A 6 7.60 -3.29 -0.66
C LEU A 6 7.91 -3.39 -2.16
N ASP A 7 8.06 -4.62 -2.67
CA ASP A 7 8.30 -4.90 -4.09
C ASP A 7 7.09 -4.50 -4.94
N TRP A 8 5.89 -4.87 -4.52
CA TRP A 8 4.64 -4.47 -5.17
C TRP A 8 4.50 -2.95 -5.26
N ARG A 9 4.75 -2.22 -4.18
CA ARG A 9 4.66 -0.75 -4.16
C ARG A 9 5.64 -0.15 -5.15
N LEU A 10 6.88 -0.67 -5.20
CA LEU A 10 7.90 -0.19 -6.12
C LEU A 10 7.52 -0.45 -7.58
N ASP A 11 7.02 -1.65 -7.90
CA ASP A 11 6.58 -2.00 -9.25
C ASP A 11 5.36 -1.16 -9.69
N SER A 12 4.34 -1.05 -8.83
CA SER A 12 3.16 -0.22 -9.06
C SER A 12 3.51 1.25 -9.28
N TRP A 13 4.46 1.77 -8.50
CA TRP A 13 4.94 3.13 -8.66
C TRP A 13 5.62 3.33 -10.02
N ARG A 14 6.52 2.43 -10.41
CA ARG A 14 7.25 2.51 -11.68
C ARG A 14 6.32 2.42 -12.89
N ARG A 15 5.27 1.61 -12.82
CA ARG A 15 4.38 1.33 -13.96
C ARG A 15 3.26 2.35 -14.12
N VAL A 16 2.71 2.85 -13.01
CA VAL A 16 1.45 3.62 -13.05
C VAL A 16 1.52 4.88 -12.22
N TRP A 17 1.99 4.80 -10.97
CA TRP A 17 1.81 5.92 -10.04
C TRP A 17 2.76 7.08 -10.31
N LYS A 18 3.97 6.82 -10.82
CA LYS A 18 4.92 7.86 -11.22
C LYS A 18 4.33 8.80 -12.27
N ASP A 19 3.53 8.29 -13.21
CA ASP A 19 2.94 9.11 -14.26
C ASP A 19 1.74 9.91 -13.74
N ARG A 20 1.00 9.37 -12.76
CA ARG A 20 -0.12 10.07 -12.10
C ARG A 20 0.32 11.11 -11.10
N TRP A 21 1.39 10.83 -10.35
CA TRP A 21 1.93 11.68 -9.29
C TRP A 21 3.45 11.83 -9.44
N PRO A 22 3.93 12.62 -10.42
CA PRO A 22 5.36 12.67 -10.78
C PRO A 22 6.27 13.23 -9.70
N SER A 23 5.72 14.01 -8.77
CA SER A 23 6.46 14.60 -7.65
C SER A 23 6.65 13.63 -6.47
N TYR A 24 6.00 12.47 -6.48
CA TYR A 24 6.02 11.52 -5.37
C TYR A 24 6.95 10.36 -5.67
N GLY A 25 7.79 9.99 -4.72
CA GLY A 25 8.47 8.71 -4.68
C GLY A 25 7.54 7.58 -4.18
N PRO A 26 7.98 6.32 -4.29
CA PRO A 26 7.16 5.18 -3.87
C PRO A 26 6.79 5.25 -2.38
N ALA A 27 7.70 5.70 -1.53
CA ALA A 27 7.45 5.83 -0.09
C ALA A 27 6.52 7.00 0.27
N ASP A 28 6.35 7.98 -0.61
CA ASP A 28 5.40 9.07 -0.40
C ASP A 28 3.96 8.59 -0.65
N CYS A 29 3.75 7.60 -1.53
CA CYS A 29 2.44 7.01 -1.76
C CYS A 29 1.95 6.18 -0.55
N ILE A 30 2.81 5.28 -0.07
CA ILE A 30 2.57 4.44 1.12
C ILE A 30 3.91 4.23 1.79
N SER A 31 4.06 4.62 3.07
CA SER A 31 5.37 4.61 3.72
C SER A 31 5.86 3.19 4.04
N ASN A 32 7.17 3.04 4.30
CA ASN A 32 7.72 1.76 4.75
C ASN A 32 7.15 1.35 6.11
N ALA A 33 6.91 2.31 7.01
CA ALA A 33 6.37 2.05 8.34
C ALA A 33 4.92 1.55 8.25
N ASP A 34 4.11 2.16 7.39
CA ASP A 34 2.74 1.73 7.17
C ASP A 34 2.67 0.32 6.57
N LEU A 35 3.49 0.01 5.56
CA LEU A 35 3.55 -1.35 5.01
C LEU A 35 4.02 -2.38 6.04
N ALA A 36 4.92 -2.00 6.96
CA ALA A 36 5.34 -2.87 8.06
C ALA A 36 4.19 -3.13 9.04
N GLU A 37 3.40 -2.11 9.39
CA GLU A 37 2.24 -2.28 10.27
C GLU A 37 1.11 -3.08 9.61
N VAL A 38 0.86 -2.89 8.32
CA VAL A 38 -0.05 -3.71 7.52
C VAL A 38 0.40 -5.16 7.50
N ALA A 39 1.69 -5.42 7.20
CA ALA A 39 2.21 -6.78 7.17
C ALA A 39 2.10 -7.49 8.53
N LYS A 40 2.33 -6.77 9.62
CA LYS A 40 2.20 -7.27 10.99
C LYS A 40 0.76 -7.61 11.37
N HIS A 41 -0.22 -6.91 10.81
CA HIS A 41 -1.64 -7.06 11.14
C HIS A 41 -2.49 -7.67 10.03
N ALA A 42 -1.87 -8.22 8.98
CA ALA A 42 -2.53 -8.70 7.78
C ALA A 42 -3.75 -9.59 8.04
N MET A 43 -3.60 -10.58 8.93
CA MET A 43 -4.68 -11.51 9.29
C MET A 43 -5.90 -10.85 9.96
N LYS A 44 -5.76 -9.61 10.46
CA LYS A 44 -6.84 -8.82 11.08
C LYS A 44 -7.51 -7.86 10.11
N ILE A 45 -6.94 -7.67 8.92
CA ILE A 45 -7.43 -6.73 7.91
C ILE A 45 -8.33 -7.52 6.95
N THR A 46 -9.63 -7.50 7.22
CA THR A 46 -10.64 -8.24 6.43
C THR A 46 -11.46 -7.34 5.51
N SER A 47 -11.20 -6.04 5.51
CA SER A 47 -11.84 -5.05 4.64
C SER A 47 -10.93 -3.85 4.39
N ILE A 48 -11.25 -3.09 3.34
CA ILE A 48 -10.58 -1.81 3.03
C ILE A 48 -10.69 -0.84 4.22
N ASP A 49 -11.84 -0.76 4.89
CA ASP A 49 -11.99 0.07 6.09
C ASP A 49 -11.12 -0.41 7.25
N GLY A 50 -10.85 -1.72 7.33
CA GLY A 50 -9.92 -2.31 8.28
C GLY A 50 -8.49 -1.82 8.11
N LEU A 51 -8.07 -1.50 6.88
CA LEU A 51 -6.73 -0.95 6.61
C LEU A 51 -6.51 0.39 7.32
N ARG A 52 -7.53 1.25 7.45
CA ARG A 52 -7.39 2.61 8.02
C ARG A 52 -6.76 2.66 9.41
N LYS A 53 -6.81 1.54 10.14
CA LYS A 53 -6.23 1.41 11.49
C LYS A 53 -4.71 1.22 11.47
N TYR A 54 -4.13 0.85 10.34
CA TYR A 54 -2.75 0.37 10.22
C TYR A 54 -1.93 1.11 9.16
N VAL A 55 -2.56 1.94 8.31
CA VAL A 55 -1.88 2.61 7.18
C VAL A 55 -2.39 4.04 7.01
N HIS A 56 -1.49 4.98 6.78
CA HIS A 56 -1.79 6.30 6.26
C HIS A 56 -1.45 6.38 4.76
N ILE A 57 -2.42 6.74 3.92
CA ILE A 57 -2.25 6.76 2.45
C ILE A 57 -2.71 8.11 1.90
N ILE A 58 -1.80 8.83 1.21
CA ILE A 58 -2.04 10.19 0.68
C ILE A 58 -3.15 10.21 -0.39
N HIS A 59 -3.33 9.12 -1.13
CA HIS A 59 -4.39 8.95 -2.13
C HIS A 59 -5.30 7.77 -1.81
N TRP A 60 -5.93 7.83 -0.63
CA TRP A 60 -6.75 6.75 -0.08
C TRP A 60 -7.71 6.12 -1.10
N GLU A 61 -8.53 6.93 -1.77
CA GLU A 61 -9.56 6.47 -2.72
C GLU A 61 -9.03 5.67 -3.90
N THR A 62 -7.74 5.80 -4.23
CA THR A 62 -7.10 5.05 -5.33
C THR A 62 -6.21 3.93 -4.81
N LEU A 63 -5.41 4.21 -3.80
CA LEU A 63 -4.33 3.32 -3.36
C LEU A 63 -4.77 2.30 -2.31
N ALA A 64 -5.78 2.60 -1.50
CA ALA A 64 -6.24 1.69 -0.45
C ALA A 64 -6.85 0.41 -1.02
N GLY A 65 -7.63 0.53 -2.10
CA GLY A 65 -8.19 -0.63 -2.82
C GLY A 65 -7.09 -1.53 -3.37
N LEU A 66 -6.11 -0.95 -4.06
CA LEU A 66 -4.98 -1.70 -4.64
C LEU A 66 -4.15 -2.40 -3.56
N LEU A 67 -3.90 -1.74 -2.42
CA LEU A 67 -3.21 -2.36 -1.29
C LEU A 67 -4.02 -3.52 -0.69
N PHE A 68 -5.35 -3.36 -0.57
CA PHE A 68 -6.21 -4.40 -0.04
C PHE A 68 -6.26 -5.62 -0.97
N GLU A 69 -6.44 -5.40 -2.28
CA GLU A 69 -6.37 -6.46 -3.29
C GLU A 69 -5.03 -7.22 -3.20
N GLN A 70 -3.92 -6.49 -3.14
CA GLN A 70 -2.60 -7.09 -3.01
C GLN A 70 -2.45 -7.90 -1.70
N LEU A 71 -3.07 -7.46 -0.61
CA LEU A 71 -3.03 -8.18 0.67
C LEU A 71 -3.83 -9.48 0.63
N VAL A 72 -4.93 -9.53 -0.14
CA VAL A 72 -5.80 -10.71 -0.28
C VAL A 72 -5.20 -11.74 -1.23
N GLU A 73 -4.39 -11.32 -2.20
CA GLU A 73 -3.71 -12.22 -3.15
C GLU A 73 -2.43 -12.89 -2.61
N LEU A 74 -1.86 -12.38 -1.50
CA LEU A 74 -0.60 -12.84 -0.90
C LEU A 74 -0.79 -13.86 0.23
#